data_AF-A0A151RPW6-F1
#
_entry.id   AF-A0A151RPW6-F1
#
_cell.length_a   1.000
_cell.length_b   1.000
_cell.length_c   1.000
_cell.angle_alpha   90.00
_cell.angle_beta   90.00
_cell.angle_gamma   90.00
#
_symmetry.space_group_name_H-M   'P 1'
#
loop_
_entity.id
_entity.type
_entity.pdbx_description
1 polymer ?
#
loop_
_entity_poly.entity_id
_entity_poly.type
_entity_poly.pdbx_seq_one_letter_code
_entity_poly.pdbx_strand_id
1 'polypeptide(L)'
;MTPLFSLLKGVKNLEKPFYITIPTRNTVLVEKTGFINLNKDIKLNNVLFVPDFSCNLISIHQLTNDLNCTVTYHANYCVIQDQTTKRTIGLCDLHDAVYVLKRTTQGTSLVVVRRDATTLWHARMGHPSTKTLQKCLSRLLKCSFDFNKVDCCDICHKSKQCRLPFNQSDNKARKSFALMHCDLWGKYRTASHTGSHYFLTIVNDHTWDMGLLIKSKNRSCWHLDEFLQYGKNTI
;
A
#
# COMPACT_ATOMS: atom_id res chain seq x y z
N MET A 1 10.81 38.25 -12.31
CA MET A 1 10.21 39.48 -12.88
C MET A 1 8.82 39.16 -13.37
N THR A 2 7.85 40.05 -13.15
CA THR A 2 6.44 39.87 -13.58
C THR A 2 5.86 41.19 -14.12
N PRO A 3 5.08 41.16 -15.20
CA PRO A 3 4.25 42.29 -15.62
C PRO A 3 2.92 42.38 -14.88
N LEU A 4 2.55 41.34 -14.13
CA LEU A 4 1.28 41.26 -13.42
C LEU A 4 1.42 41.78 -11.99
N PHE A 5 0.87 42.96 -11.73
CA PHE A 5 0.87 43.56 -10.39
C PHE A 5 0.05 42.73 -9.39
N SER A 6 -1.04 42.11 -9.86
CA SER A 6 -1.94 41.27 -9.04
C SER A 6 -1.29 40.01 -8.45
N LEU A 7 -0.17 39.55 -9.03
CA LEU A 7 0.58 38.40 -8.50
C LEU A 7 1.49 38.78 -7.33
N LEU A 8 1.86 40.05 -7.21
CA LEU A 8 2.80 40.52 -6.20
C LEU A 8 2.10 40.75 -4.85
N LYS A 9 2.78 40.36 -3.78
CA LYS A 9 2.39 40.63 -2.39
C LYS A 9 3.49 41.40 -1.68
N GLY A 10 3.11 42.16 -0.66
CA GLY A 10 4.05 42.99 0.11
C GLY A 10 4.85 43.96 -0.76
N VAL A 11 4.16 44.60 -1.71
CA VAL A 11 4.80 45.50 -2.68
C VAL A 11 5.39 46.70 -1.96
N LYS A 12 6.65 47.01 -2.26
CA LYS A 12 7.35 48.21 -1.80
C LYS A 12 8.03 48.91 -2.97
N ASN A 13 8.24 50.21 -2.83
CA ASN A 13 9.08 50.97 -3.75
C ASN A 13 10.55 50.65 -3.47
N LEU A 14 11.35 50.63 -4.52
CA LEU A 14 12.80 50.52 -4.43
C LEU A 14 13.38 51.84 -3.93
N GLU A 15 14.32 51.76 -2.99
CA GLU A 15 15.04 52.95 -2.49
C GLU A 15 15.82 53.67 -3.60
N LYS A 16 16.28 52.90 -4.60
CA LYS A 16 16.96 53.40 -5.79
C LYS A 16 16.38 52.67 -7.02
N PRO A 17 15.44 53.28 -7.75
CA PRO A 17 14.97 52.77 -9.04
C PRO A 17 16.13 52.65 -10.04
N PHE A 18 16.05 51.66 -10.91
CA PHE A 18 17.07 51.41 -11.93
C PHE A 18 16.44 50.96 -13.25
N TYR A 19 17.17 51.16 -14.34
CA TYR A 19 16.74 50.75 -15.67
C TYR A 19 17.22 49.34 -15.98
N ILE A 20 16.33 48.54 -16.57
CA ILE A 20 16.68 47.26 -17.18
C ILE A 20 16.46 47.32 -18.69
N THR A 21 17.32 46.64 -19.43
CA THR A 21 17.11 46.44 -20.88
C THR A 21 16.31 45.17 -21.09
N ILE A 22 15.23 45.27 -21.85
CA ILE A 22 14.34 44.15 -22.15
C ILE A 22 14.60 43.64 -23.58
N PRO A 23 14.30 42.36 -23.91
CA PRO A 23 14.63 41.77 -25.22
C PRO A 23 14.04 42.51 -26.44
N THR A 24 13.00 43.32 -26.24
CA THR A 24 12.41 44.19 -27.27
C THR A 24 13.26 45.43 -27.58
N ARG A 25 14.47 45.55 -27.00
CA ARG A 25 15.41 46.69 -27.07
C ARG A 25 14.94 47.97 -26.40
N ASN A 26 13.84 47.92 -25.64
CA ASN A 26 13.41 49.02 -24.79
C ASN A 26 14.12 48.98 -23.43
N THR A 27 14.22 50.14 -22.79
CA THR A 27 14.67 50.26 -21.40
C THR A 27 13.46 50.57 -20.52
N VAL A 28 13.29 49.80 -19.45
CA VAL A 28 12.16 49.94 -18.53
C VAL A 28 12.68 50.36 -17.16
N LEU A 29 12.06 51.39 -16.59
CA LEU A 29 12.34 51.80 -15.22
C LEU A 29 11.67 50.83 -14.24
N VAL A 30 12.45 50.24 -13.35
CA VAL A 30 11.95 49.38 -12.28
C VAL A 30 11.88 50.17 -10.98
N GLU A 31 10.66 50.40 -10.50
CA GLU A 31 10.42 51.17 -9.27
C GLU A 31 9.90 50.32 -8.12
N LYS A 32 9.33 49.15 -8.42
CA LYS A 32 8.59 48.35 -7.44
C LYS A 32 9.11 46.92 -7.35
N THR A 33 9.14 46.41 -6.14
CA THR A 33 9.50 45.02 -5.83
C THR A 33 8.55 44.43 -4.80
N GLY A 34 8.42 43.11 -4.78
CA GLY A 34 7.59 42.39 -3.82
C GLY A 34 8.01 40.94 -3.72
N PHE A 35 7.11 40.10 -3.24
CA PHE A 35 7.31 38.64 -3.24
C PHE A 35 6.12 37.93 -3.90
N ILE A 36 6.38 36.72 -4.40
CA ILE A 36 5.36 35.85 -5.01
C ILE A 36 5.45 34.46 -4.40
N ASN A 37 4.31 33.92 -4.00
CA ASN A 37 4.18 32.50 -3.63
C ASN A 37 3.62 31.75 -4.84
N LEU A 38 4.46 31.00 -5.55
CA LEU A 38 4.06 30.23 -6.73
C LEU A 38 3.28 28.97 -6.33
N ASN A 39 3.70 28.32 -5.24
CA ASN A 39 3.00 27.21 -4.60
C ASN A 39 3.33 27.18 -3.08
N LYS A 40 3.01 26.09 -2.39
CA LYS A 40 3.30 25.94 -0.94
C LYS A 40 4.79 25.84 -0.62
N ASP A 41 5.60 25.35 -1.56
CA ASP A 41 7.01 25.03 -1.39
C ASP A 41 7.94 26.09 -2.03
N ILE A 42 7.43 26.95 -2.94
CA ILE A 42 8.18 27.92 -3.75
C ILE A 42 7.68 29.34 -3.46
N LYS A 43 8.44 30.06 -2.65
CA LYS A 43 8.32 31.50 -2.40
C LYS A 43 9.52 32.23 -3.01
N LEU A 44 9.27 33.19 -3.89
CA LEU A 44 10.28 34.04 -4.51
C LEU A 44 10.23 35.44 -3.88
N ASN A 45 11.36 35.90 -3.37
CA ASN A 45 11.53 37.23 -2.82
C ASN A 45 12.11 38.18 -3.88
N ASN A 46 12.03 39.49 -3.60
CA ASN A 46 12.59 40.55 -4.44
C ASN A 46 12.18 40.47 -5.92
N VAL A 47 10.92 40.09 -6.17
CA VAL A 47 10.37 40.00 -7.51
C VAL A 47 10.08 41.40 -8.03
N LEU A 48 10.79 41.77 -9.09
CA LEU A 48 10.62 43.06 -9.76
C LEU A 48 9.33 43.12 -10.59
N PHE A 49 8.61 44.22 -10.45
CA PHE A 49 7.46 44.57 -11.28
C PHE A 49 7.94 45.28 -12.55
N VAL A 50 7.61 44.72 -13.72
CA VAL A 50 8.05 45.23 -15.02
C VAL A 50 6.84 45.17 -15.97
N PRO A 51 6.03 46.23 -16.08
CA PRO A 51 4.76 46.20 -16.82
C PRO A 51 4.93 45.88 -18.32
N ASP A 52 6.06 46.27 -18.92
CA ASP A 52 6.33 46.09 -20.35
C ASP A 52 6.78 44.66 -20.72
N PHE A 53 6.89 43.75 -19.74
CA PHE A 53 7.18 42.35 -20.02
C PHE A 53 5.95 41.62 -20.58
N SER A 54 6.17 40.78 -21.60
CA SER A 54 5.12 39.91 -22.15
C SER A 54 4.97 38.60 -21.37
N CYS A 55 5.96 38.23 -20.55
CA CYS A 55 5.97 36.96 -19.82
C CYS A 55 6.57 37.07 -18.42
N ASN A 56 6.33 36.05 -17.60
CA ASN A 56 6.94 35.91 -16.29
C ASN A 56 8.29 35.21 -16.42
N LEU A 57 9.34 35.80 -15.87
CA LEU A 57 10.67 35.20 -15.84
C LEU A 57 11.10 34.90 -14.41
N ILE A 58 11.56 33.66 -14.19
CA ILE A 58 12.14 33.20 -12.93
C ILE A 58 13.66 33.20 -13.10
N SER A 59 14.35 33.97 -12.27
CA SER A 59 15.82 33.90 -12.19
C SER A 59 16.22 32.63 -11.46
N ILE A 60 17.03 31.78 -12.10
CA ILE A 60 17.54 30.54 -11.49
C ILE A 60 18.35 30.87 -10.24
N HIS A 61 19.21 31.90 -10.32
CA HIS A 61 20.03 32.33 -9.18
C HIS A 61 19.16 32.78 -8.00
N GLN A 62 18.11 33.58 -8.25
CA GLN A 62 17.20 34.01 -7.20
C GLN A 62 16.44 32.81 -6.60
N LEU A 63 15.97 31.90 -7.46
CA LEU A 63 15.26 30.69 -7.05
C LEU A 63 16.13 29.79 -6.15
N THR A 64 17.38 29.53 -6.54
CA THR A 64 18.28 28.67 -5.77
C THR A 64 18.70 29.30 -4.44
N ASN A 65 18.89 30.62 -4.41
CA ASN A 65 19.22 31.34 -3.18
C ASN A 65 18.04 31.41 -2.20
N ASP A 66 16.84 31.68 -2.70
CA ASP A 66 15.64 31.84 -1.84
C ASP A 66 15.21 30.51 -1.20
N LEU A 67 15.41 29.38 -1.90
CA LEU A 67 14.85 28.07 -1.51
C LEU A 67 15.90 27.05 -1.07
N ASN A 68 17.19 27.35 -1.16
CA ASN A 68 18.26 26.38 -0.99
C ASN A 68 17.99 25.08 -1.81
N CYS A 69 17.69 25.26 -3.10
CA CYS A 69 17.32 24.17 -4.00
C CYS A 69 18.36 23.92 -5.09
N THR A 70 18.29 22.76 -5.73
CA THR A 70 19.04 22.44 -6.95
C THR A 70 18.08 22.37 -8.12
N VAL A 71 18.50 22.90 -9.28
CA VAL A 71 17.73 22.82 -10.53
C VAL A 71 18.52 21.94 -11.49
N THR A 72 17.94 20.80 -11.88
CA THR A 72 18.55 19.85 -12.81
C THR A 72 17.83 19.93 -14.15
N TYR A 73 18.59 20.17 -15.21
CA TYR A 73 18.08 20.27 -16.59
C TYR A 73 18.24 18.94 -17.32
N HIS A 74 17.17 18.52 -17.98
CA HIS A 74 17.13 17.40 -18.92
C HIS A 74 16.63 17.89 -20.27
N ALA A 75 16.84 17.12 -21.34
CA ALA A 75 16.51 17.53 -22.71
C ALA A 75 15.10 18.12 -22.87
N ASN A 76 14.10 17.56 -22.17
CA ASN A 76 12.69 17.94 -22.34
C ASN A 76 12.02 18.46 -21.05
N TYR A 77 12.72 18.52 -19.92
CA TYR A 77 12.16 18.93 -18.64
C TYR A 77 13.22 19.42 -17.66
N CYS A 78 12.83 20.19 -16.65
CA CYS A 78 13.65 20.48 -15.48
C CYS A 78 13.00 20.07 -14.17
N VAL A 79 13.85 19.72 -13.21
CA VAL A 79 13.45 19.32 -11.86
C VAL A 79 14.04 20.30 -10.86
N ILE A 80 13.20 20.82 -9.97
CA ILE A 80 13.61 21.67 -8.85
C ILE A 80 13.49 20.82 -7.58
N GLN A 81 14.60 20.62 -6.90
CA GLN A 81 14.72 19.73 -5.75
C GLN A 81 15.27 20.47 -4.54
N ASP A 82 14.60 20.34 -3.39
CA ASP A 82 15.08 20.86 -2.12
C ASP A 82 16.39 20.16 -1.74
N GLN A 83 17.44 20.92 -1.40
CA GLN A 83 18.75 20.32 -1.15
C GLN A 83 18.82 19.51 0.13
N THR A 84 18.02 19.87 1.14
CA THR A 84 18.03 19.25 2.47
C THR A 84 17.29 17.92 2.48
N THR A 85 16.03 17.94 2.04
CA THR A 85 15.11 16.79 2.07
C THR A 85 15.20 15.93 0.81
N LYS A 86 15.86 16.42 -0.24
CA LYS A 86 15.88 15.82 -1.58
C LYS A 86 14.47 15.64 -2.17
N ARG A 87 13.47 16.36 -1.67
CA ARG A 87 12.11 16.32 -2.20
C ARG A 87 12.01 17.19 -3.45
N THR A 88 11.31 16.71 -4.47
CA THR A 88 10.95 17.53 -5.64
C THR A 88 9.89 18.56 -5.25
N ILE A 89 10.19 19.84 -5.45
CA ILE A 89 9.31 20.96 -5.10
C ILE A 89 8.74 21.67 -6.33
N GLY A 90 9.32 21.41 -7.51
CA GLY A 90 8.83 21.93 -8.79
C GLY A 90 9.25 21.06 -9.96
N LEU A 91 8.40 21.04 -10.99
CA LEU A 91 8.66 20.39 -12.27
C LEU A 91 8.45 21.44 -13.38
N CYS A 92 9.32 21.44 -14.36
CA CYS A 92 9.19 22.28 -15.55
C CYS A 92 9.22 21.41 -16.80
N ASP A 93 8.38 21.74 -17.77
CA ASP A 93 8.41 21.11 -19.09
C ASP A 93 9.05 22.06 -20.10
N LEU A 94 9.72 21.52 -21.11
CA LEU A 94 10.17 22.30 -22.25
C LEU A 94 8.97 22.63 -23.15
N HIS A 95 8.77 23.92 -23.43
CA HIS A 95 7.82 24.41 -24.42
C HIS A 95 8.50 25.50 -25.26
N ASP A 96 8.53 25.35 -26.58
CA ASP A 96 9.14 26.32 -27.52
C ASP A 96 10.55 26.77 -27.09
N ALA A 97 11.41 25.80 -26.76
CA ALA A 97 12.79 26.01 -26.28
C ALA A 97 12.95 26.74 -24.92
N VAL A 98 11.87 26.92 -24.16
CA VAL A 98 11.89 27.52 -22.82
C VAL A 98 11.32 26.54 -21.79
N TYR A 99 11.95 26.44 -20.62
CA TYR A 99 11.42 25.64 -19.53
C TYR A 99 10.31 26.39 -18.78
N VAL A 100 9.09 25.87 -18.84
CA VAL A 100 7.92 26.45 -18.19
C VAL A 100 7.65 25.69 -16.91
N LEU A 101 7.70 26.40 -15.78
CA LEU A 101 7.33 25.83 -14.48
C LEU A 101 5.85 25.44 -14.50
N LYS A 102 5.58 24.14 -14.34
CA LYS A 102 4.20 23.67 -14.16
C LYS A 102 3.69 24.23 -12.85
N ARG A 103 2.63 25.03 -12.93
CA ARG A 103 1.80 25.25 -11.75
C ARG A 103 1.26 23.89 -11.37
N THR A 104 1.66 23.39 -10.22
CA THR A 104 0.82 22.51 -9.43
C THR A 104 -0.42 23.33 -9.07
N THR A 105 -1.34 23.47 -10.04
CA THR A 105 -2.74 23.36 -9.65
C THR A 105 -2.78 22.09 -8.81
N GLN A 106 -3.45 22.14 -7.67
CA GLN A 106 -3.96 20.90 -7.12
C GLN A 106 -4.87 20.35 -8.22
N GLY A 107 -4.26 19.62 -9.17
CA GLY A 107 -4.96 18.77 -10.08
C GLY A 107 -5.71 17.88 -9.13
N THR A 108 -7.03 18.07 -9.10
CA THR A 108 -7.96 16.96 -9.09
C THR A 108 -7.23 15.83 -9.78
N SER A 109 -6.82 14.82 -8.99
CA SER A 109 -6.18 13.64 -9.55
C SER A 109 -6.95 13.31 -10.80
N LEU A 110 -6.27 13.25 -11.95
CA LEU A 110 -6.82 12.70 -13.17
C LEU A 110 -7.62 11.50 -12.71
N VAL A 111 -8.94 11.58 -12.85
CA VAL A 111 -9.86 10.52 -12.48
C VAL A 111 -9.51 9.41 -13.46
N VAL A 112 -8.48 8.64 -13.10
CA VAL A 112 -8.32 7.27 -13.53
C VAL A 112 -9.66 6.68 -13.19
N VAL A 113 -10.46 6.47 -14.23
CA VAL A 113 -11.73 5.77 -14.30
C VAL A 113 -12.25 5.42 -12.92
N ARG A 114 -13.36 6.05 -12.49
CA ARG A 114 -14.16 5.74 -11.28
C ARG A 114 -14.44 4.23 -11.11
N ARG A 115 -13.42 3.41 -10.89
CA ARG A 115 -13.52 2.19 -10.12
C ARG A 115 -13.57 2.70 -8.70
N ASP A 116 -14.66 2.37 -8.01
CA ASP A 116 -14.87 2.78 -6.63
C ASP A 116 -13.57 2.70 -5.84
N ALA A 117 -13.12 3.84 -5.32
CA ALA A 117 -11.84 3.91 -4.61
C ALA A 117 -11.77 2.84 -3.51
N THR A 118 -12.91 2.55 -2.88
CA THR A 118 -13.05 1.49 -1.89
C THR A 118 -12.75 0.10 -2.45
N THR A 119 -13.28 -0.28 -3.62
CA THR A 119 -13.05 -1.61 -4.19
C THR A 119 -11.61 -1.78 -4.65
N LEU A 120 -11.01 -0.71 -5.18
CA LEU A 120 -9.59 -0.70 -5.53
C LEU A 120 -8.69 -0.88 -4.31
N TRP A 121 -8.93 -0.15 -3.23
CA TRP A 121 -8.16 -0.27 -2.00
C TRP A 121 -8.41 -1.60 -1.27
N HIS A 122 -9.64 -2.12 -1.32
CA HIS A 122 -9.95 -3.46 -0.85
C HIS A 122 -9.07 -4.52 -1.53
N ALA A 123 -8.94 -4.47 -2.87
CA ALA A 123 -8.07 -5.39 -3.60
C ALA A 123 -6.57 -5.18 -3.28
N ARG A 124 -6.11 -3.92 -3.27
CA ARG A 124 -4.71 -3.56 -2.99
C ARG A 124 -4.25 -3.98 -1.58
N MET A 125 -5.14 -3.95 -0.60
CA MET A 125 -4.83 -4.32 0.79
C MET A 125 -5.04 -5.80 1.09
N GLY A 126 -5.24 -6.64 0.07
CA GLY A 126 -5.38 -8.09 0.24
C GLY A 126 -6.76 -8.53 0.74
N HIS A 127 -7.82 -7.90 0.23
CA HIS A 127 -9.21 -8.27 0.52
C HIS A 127 -9.57 -8.29 2.03
N PRO A 128 -9.21 -7.26 2.82
CA PRO A 128 -9.57 -7.22 4.24
C PRO A 128 -11.09 -7.04 4.42
N SER A 129 -11.60 -7.34 5.61
CA SER A 129 -13.01 -7.07 5.94
C SER A 129 -13.33 -5.57 5.81
N THR A 130 -14.59 -5.24 5.51
CA THR A 130 -15.07 -3.86 5.43
C THR A 130 -14.75 -3.05 6.68
N LYS A 131 -14.90 -3.64 7.87
CA LYS A 131 -14.54 -3.00 9.16
C LYS A 131 -13.04 -2.66 9.26
N THR A 132 -12.16 -3.58 8.86
CA THR A 132 -10.71 -3.34 8.89
C THR A 132 -10.31 -2.30 7.85
N LEU A 133 -10.87 -2.41 6.64
CA LEU A 133 -10.65 -1.46 5.56
C LEU A 133 -11.06 -0.03 5.97
N GLN A 134 -12.22 0.11 6.61
CA GLN A 134 -12.70 1.39 7.12
C GLN A 134 -11.75 2.01 8.14
N LYS A 135 -11.28 1.23 9.12
CA LYS A 135 -10.32 1.73 10.14
C LYS A 135 -8.99 2.16 9.53
N CYS A 136 -8.48 1.41 8.57
CA CYS A 136 -7.21 1.72 7.91
C CYS A 136 -7.31 2.93 6.99
N LEU A 137 -8.32 2.96 6.11
CA LEU A 137 -8.44 4.01 5.08
C LEU A 137 -8.86 5.36 5.68
N SER A 138 -9.78 5.37 6.65
CA SER A 138 -10.21 6.62 7.31
C SER A 138 -9.07 7.34 8.04
N ARG A 139 -8.06 6.59 8.52
CA ARG A 139 -6.89 7.16 9.18
C ARG A 139 -5.81 7.64 8.21
N LEU A 140 -5.67 6.97 7.06
CA LEU A 140 -4.54 7.18 6.15
C LEU A 140 -4.87 8.13 4.99
N LEU A 141 -6.13 8.18 4.53
CA LEU A 141 -6.51 8.90 3.32
C LEU A 141 -7.69 9.83 3.60
N LYS A 142 -7.53 11.12 3.27
CA LYS A 142 -8.62 12.12 3.30
C LYS A 142 -9.47 12.04 2.03
N CYS A 143 -10.00 10.86 1.73
CA CYS A 143 -10.88 10.62 0.58
C CYS A 143 -12.23 10.09 1.04
N SER A 144 -13.29 10.37 0.28
CA SER A 144 -14.60 9.77 0.50
C SER A 144 -14.59 8.31 0.03
N PHE A 145 -14.89 7.37 0.94
CA PHE A 145 -15.01 5.95 0.65
C PHE A 145 -16.44 5.50 0.92
N ASP A 146 -17.01 4.75 -0.02
CA ASP A 146 -18.27 4.05 0.18
C ASP A 146 -17.97 2.58 0.50
N PHE A 147 -18.16 2.20 1.75
CA PHE A 147 -17.85 0.85 2.25
C PHE A 147 -18.95 -0.18 1.97
N ASN A 148 -20.16 0.27 1.60
CA ASN A 148 -21.28 -0.63 1.29
C ASN A 148 -21.08 -1.37 -0.04
N LYS A 149 -20.20 -0.85 -0.90
CA LYS A 149 -19.90 -1.44 -2.22
C LYS A 149 -18.94 -2.63 -2.19
N VAL A 150 -18.34 -2.95 -1.05
CA VAL A 150 -17.34 -4.02 -0.93
C VAL A 150 -17.98 -5.39 -0.68
N ASP A 151 -19.28 -5.43 -0.38
CA ASP A 151 -19.98 -6.67 0.03
C ASP A 151 -20.09 -7.73 -1.08
N CYS A 152 -19.91 -7.36 -2.35
CA CYS A 152 -20.02 -8.29 -3.49
C CYS A 152 -18.66 -8.55 -4.18
N CYS A 153 -17.63 -8.97 -3.43
CA CYS A 153 -16.34 -9.31 -4.01
C CYS A 153 -16.20 -10.81 -4.29
N ASP A 154 -16.14 -11.20 -5.57
CA ASP A 154 -15.99 -12.60 -6.00
C ASP A 154 -14.76 -13.31 -5.41
N ILE A 155 -13.65 -12.58 -5.29
CA ILE A 155 -12.39 -13.12 -4.73
C ILE A 155 -12.57 -13.40 -3.23
N CYS A 156 -13.24 -12.53 -2.49
CA CYS A 156 -13.54 -12.76 -1.08
C CYS A 156 -14.40 -14.00 -0.89
N HIS A 157 -15.43 -14.19 -1.72
CA HIS A 157 -16.29 -15.37 -1.64
C HIS A 157 -15.47 -16.64 -1.86
N LYS A 158 -14.66 -16.70 -2.92
CA LYS A 158 -13.86 -17.89 -3.24
C LYS A 158 -12.75 -18.17 -2.22
N SER A 159 -12.15 -17.13 -1.64
CA SER A 159 -11.02 -17.28 -0.71
C SER A 159 -11.43 -17.49 0.76
N LYS A 160 -12.59 -16.95 1.17
CA LYS A 160 -13.07 -16.99 2.56
C LYS A 160 -14.27 -17.91 2.77
N GLN A 161 -14.69 -18.65 1.75
CA GLN A 161 -15.71 -19.67 1.91
C GLN A 161 -15.19 -20.76 2.85
N CYS A 162 -15.67 -20.72 4.09
CA CYS A 162 -15.53 -21.84 5.00
C CYS A 162 -16.56 -22.90 4.63
N ARG A 163 -16.18 -24.18 4.74
CA ARG A 163 -17.15 -25.27 4.71
C ARG A 163 -18.15 -25.03 5.84
N LEU A 164 -19.45 -25.12 5.54
CA LEU A 164 -20.47 -25.08 6.58
C LEU A 164 -20.20 -26.18 7.61
N PRO A 165 -20.53 -25.97 8.90
CA PRO A 165 -20.42 -27.01 9.91
C PRO A 165 -21.12 -28.27 9.44
N PHE A 166 -20.50 -29.42 9.69
CA PHE A 166 -21.19 -30.69 9.49
C PHE A 166 -22.34 -30.81 10.48
N ASN A 167 -23.45 -31.39 10.04
CA ASN A 167 -24.47 -31.85 10.98
C ASN A 167 -23.85 -32.90 11.90
N GLN A 168 -24.26 -32.90 13.17
CA GLN A 168 -23.83 -33.92 14.12
C GLN A 168 -24.26 -35.29 13.59
N SER A 169 -23.30 -36.22 13.49
CA SER A 169 -23.59 -37.59 13.08
C SER A 169 -23.91 -38.47 14.28
N ASP A 170 -25.01 -39.21 14.23
CA ASP A 170 -25.38 -40.22 15.25
C ASP A 170 -24.77 -41.61 14.99
N ASN A 171 -23.69 -41.67 14.20
CA ASN A 171 -23.06 -42.93 13.80
C ASN A 171 -22.16 -43.45 14.93
N LYS A 172 -22.76 -44.16 15.89
CA LYS A 172 -22.07 -44.88 16.97
C LYS A 172 -22.39 -46.37 16.91
N ALA A 173 -21.38 -47.21 17.10
CA ALA A 173 -21.51 -48.64 17.20
C ALA A 173 -22.34 -49.02 18.44
N ARG A 174 -23.31 -49.92 18.26
CA ARG A 174 -24.17 -50.44 19.34
C ARG A 174 -23.62 -51.68 20.05
N LYS A 175 -22.54 -52.26 19.51
CA LYS A 175 -21.89 -53.47 20.02
C LYS A 175 -20.38 -53.29 19.95
N SER A 176 -19.67 -53.83 20.93
CA SER A 176 -18.21 -53.85 20.93
C SER A 176 -17.67 -54.56 19.67
N PHE A 177 -16.61 -54.02 19.09
CA PHE A 177 -15.96 -54.49 17.85
C PHE A 177 -16.85 -54.47 16.59
N ALA A 178 -18.04 -53.86 16.63
CA ALA A 178 -18.86 -53.67 15.43
C ALA A 178 -18.29 -52.60 14.49
N LEU A 179 -17.55 -51.64 15.04
CA LEU A 179 -16.78 -50.64 14.29
C LEU A 179 -15.48 -50.35 15.05
N MET A 180 -14.37 -50.39 14.32
CA MET A 180 -13.06 -50.01 14.85
C MET A 180 -12.44 -48.95 13.97
N HIS A 181 -11.86 -47.95 14.61
CA HIS A 181 -11.08 -46.90 13.96
C HIS A 181 -9.61 -47.22 14.14
N CYS A 182 -8.89 -47.34 13.04
CA CYS A 182 -7.45 -47.59 13.05
C CYS A 182 -6.73 -46.46 12.34
N ASP A 183 -5.75 -45.85 13.00
CA ASP A 183 -4.85 -44.88 12.37
C ASP A 183 -3.40 -45.20 12.70
N LEU A 184 -2.52 -45.00 11.71
CA LEU A 184 -1.09 -45.24 11.85
C LEU A 184 -0.34 -43.95 11.59
N TRP A 185 0.24 -43.42 12.66
CA TRP A 185 0.99 -42.17 12.64
C TRP A 185 2.50 -42.42 12.72
N GLY A 186 3.29 -41.72 11.91
CA GLY A 186 4.76 -41.81 11.89
C GLY A 186 5.35 -41.68 10.47
N LYS A 187 6.67 -41.68 10.27
CA LYS A 187 7.78 -41.90 11.22
C LYS A 187 8.09 -40.64 12.04
N TYR A 188 8.04 -40.74 13.37
CA TYR A 188 8.47 -39.63 14.23
C TYR A 188 10.00 -39.51 14.21
N ARG A 189 10.51 -38.27 14.24
CA ARG A 189 11.96 -37.99 14.10
C ARG A 189 12.77 -38.60 15.25
N THR A 190 12.26 -38.48 16.47
CA THR A 190 12.89 -39.02 17.68
C THR A 190 12.25 -40.37 18.02
N ALA A 191 13.05 -41.38 18.36
CA ALA A 191 12.49 -42.64 18.84
C ALA A 191 11.88 -42.47 20.24
N SER A 192 10.86 -43.25 20.57
CA SER A 192 10.41 -43.39 21.96
C SER A 192 11.51 -44.05 22.82
N HIS A 193 11.33 -44.04 24.14
CA HIS A 193 12.21 -44.76 25.08
C HIS A 193 12.39 -46.26 24.74
N THR A 194 11.42 -46.87 24.06
CA THR A 194 11.45 -48.27 23.64
C THR A 194 11.99 -48.49 22.22
N GLY A 195 12.40 -47.42 21.52
CA GLY A 195 12.89 -47.46 20.15
C GLY A 195 11.80 -47.46 19.08
N SER A 196 10.56 -47.11 19.43
CA SER A 196 9.43 -47.05 18.48
C SER A 196 9.37 -45.69 17.78
N HIS A 197 9.06 -45.71 16.48
CA HIS A 197 8.90 -44.49 15.66
C HIS A 197 7.49 -44.30 15.10
N TYR A 198 6.60 -45.25 15.34
CA TYR A 198 5.25 -45.26 14.83
C TYR A 198 4.26 -45.47 15.99
N PHE A 199 3.11 -44.83 15.87
CA PHE A 199 2.02 -44.93 16.82
C PHE A 199 0.82 -45.52 16.08
N LEU A 200 0.34 -46.68 16.52
CA LEU A 200 -0.84 -47.32 15.97
C LEU A 200 -1.98 -47.14 16.96
N THR A 201 -2.97 -46.33 16.59
CA THR A 201 -4.22 -46.24 17.32
C THR A 201 -5.18 -47.28 16.77
N ILE A 202 -5.64 -48.17 17.64
CA ILE A 202 -6.79 -49.03 17.39
C ILE A 202 -7.80 -48.63 18.46
N VAL A 203 -8.97 -48.18 18.03
CA VAL A 203 -10.03 -47.70 18.92
C VAL A 203 -11.33 -48.42 18.59
N ASN A 204 -11.90 -49.09 19.59
CA ASN A 204 -13.26 -49.61 19.50
C ASN A 204 -14.26 -48.48 19.67
N ASP A 205 -15.15 -48.29 18.69
CA ASP A 205 -16.10 -47.18 18.66
C ASP A 205 -17.09 -47.19 19.84
N HIS A 206 -17.42 -48.39 20.36
CA HIS A 206 -18.37 -48.57 21.47
C HIS A 206 -17.76 -48.35 22.86
N THR A 207 -16.55 -48.85 23.14
CA THR A 207 -15.93 -48.81 24.49
C THR A 207 -14.83 -47.77 24.64
N TRP A 208 -14.31 -47.24 23.53
CA TRP A 208 -13.18 -46.31 23.48
C TRP A 208 -11.85 -46.87 24.02
N ASP A 209 -11.68 -48.19 24.05
CA ASP A 209 -10.41 -48.82 24.41
C ASP A 209 -9.33 -48.49 23.37
N MET A 210 -8.09 -48.20 23.81
CA MET A 210 -7.07 -47.49 23.01
C MET A 210 -5.68 -48.17 22.95
N GLY A 211 -5.17 -48.37 21.72
CA GLY A 211 -3.82 -48.02 21.22
C GLY A 211 -2.54 -48.78 21.67
N LEU A 212 -1.63 -49.06 20.71
CA LEU A 212 -0.33 -49.73 20.91
C LEU A 212 0.84 -48.95 20.24
N LEU A 213 2.01 -48.90 20.90
CA LEU A 213 3.25 -48.35 20.33
C LEU A 213 3.98 -49.41 19.48
N ILE A 214 4.27 -49.13 18.21
CA ILE A 214 4.90 -50.11 17.31
C ILE A 214 6.24 -49.63 16.73
N LYS A 215 7.19 -50.56 16.59
CA LYS A 215 8.55 -50.25 16.11
C LYS A 215 8.64 -50.06 14.60
N SER A 216 7.77 -50.73 13.84
CA SER A 216 7.80 -50.72 12.37
C SER A 216 6.39 -50.79 11.80
N LYS A 217 6.17 -50.08 10.68
CA LYS A 217 4.91 -50.09 9.93
C LYS A 217 4.48 -51.49 9.49
N ASN A 218 5.43 -52.38 9.17
CA ASN A 218 5.12 -53.72 8.68
C ASN A 218 4.52 -54.65 9.77
N ARG A 219 4.59 -54.26 11.05
CA ARG A 219 4.03 -55.01 12.18
C ARG A 219 2.59 -54.62 12.49
N SER A 220 2.01 -53.60 11.83
CA SER A 220 0.67 -53.11 12.15
C SER A 220 -0.41 -54.17 11.95
N CYS A 221 -0.33 -54.98 10.88
CA CYS A 221 -1.30 -56.03 10.61
C CYS A 221 -1.30 -57.11 11.70
N TRP A 222 -0.12 -57.52 12.15
CA TRP A 222 0.04 -58.49 13.23
C TRP A 222 -0.59 -58.02 14.55
N HIS A 223 -0.38 -56.75 14.93
CA HIS A 223 -0.98 -56.20 16.13
C HIS A 223 -2.49 -55.99 16.02
N LEU A 224 -3.01 -55.75 14.81
CA LEU A 224 -4.45 -55.70 14.57
C LEU A 224 -5.09 -57.08 14.74
N ASP A 225 -4.45 -58.13 14.21
CA ASP A 225 -4.93 -59.52 14.36
C ASP A 225 -4.91 -59.96 15.84
N GLU A 226 -3.85 -59.62 16.57
CA GLU A 226 -3.73 -59.87 18.02
C GLU A 226 -4.84 -59.16 18.80
N PHE A 227 -5.12 -57.89 18.49
CA PHE A 227 -6.19 -57.13 19.14
C PHE A 227 -7.59 -57.70 18.82
N LEU A 228 -7.80 -58.15 17.58
CA LEU A 228 -9.03 -58.83 17.18
C LEU A 228 -9.23 -60.17 17.91
N GLN A 229 -8.16 -60.95 18.12
CA GLN A 229 -8.21 -62.19 18.88
C GLN A 229 -8.51 -61.93 20.36
N TYR A 230 -7.87 -60.91 20.95
CA TYR A 230 -8.19 -60.47 22.31
C TYR A 230 -9.67 -60.10 22.47
N GLY A 231 -10.21 -59.31 21.52
CA GLY A 231 -11.61 -58.91 21.53
C GLY A 231 -12.60 -60.09 21.43
N LYS A 232 -12.26 -61.10 20.63
CA LYS A 232 -13.07 -62.33 20.49
C LYS A 232 -13.07 -63.22 21.74
N ASN A 233 -12.04 -63.15 22.57
CA ASN A 233 -11.89 -63.98 23.77
C ASN A 233 -12.43 -63.31 25.04
N THR A 234 -12.73 -62.01 24.98
CA THR A 234 -13.15 -61.19 26.13
C THR A 234 -14.67 -60.90 26.12
N ILE A 235 -15.37 -61.27 25.03
CA ILE A 235 -16.82 -61.15 24.84
C ILE A 235 -17.42 -62.56 24.79
#